data_AF-A0A2R7LLS8-F1
#
_entry.id   AF-A0A2R7LLS8-F1
#
_cell.length_a   1.000
_cell.length_b   1.000
_cell.length_c   1.000
_cell.angle_alpha   90.00
_cell.angle_beta   90.00
_cell.angle_gamma   90.00
#
_symmetry.space_group_name_H-M   'P 1'
#
loop_
_entity.id
_entity.type
_entity.pdbx_description
1 polymer ?
#
loop_
_entity_poly.entity_id
_entity_poly.type
_entity_poly.pdbx_seq_one_letter_code
_entity_poly.pdbx_strand_id
1 'polypeptide(L)'
;MPKADEPNDKAFDSLDARLDAFEARKAAEKPVRAENEKSSQDGYRLLADLVGGVLVGLGFGWLLDRYVNTAPWGMVGGLLIGMGASIFGVVRKATQLSAQASAKAPEGQAGEDTGGGSTAPKQKRD
;
A
#
# COMPACT_ATOMS: atom_id res chain seq x y z
N MET A 1 15.48 32.66 52.96
CA MET A 1 14.35 31.82 52.52
C MET A 1 14.70 31.32 51.12
N PRO A 2 15.19 30.08 50.98
CA PRO A 2 14.63 29.25 49.91
C PRO A 2 14.71 27.73 50.20
N LYS A 3 13.63 27.01 49.89
CA LYS A 3 13.60 25.57 49.55
C LYS A 3 12.15 25.21 49.23
N ALA A 4 11.63 25.80 48.16
CA ALA A 4 10.31 25.46 47.61
C ALA A 4 10.42 24.87 46.19
N ASP A 5 11.59 24.95 45.56
CA ASP A 5 11.75 24.66 44.13
C ASP A 5 12.01 23.16 43.85
N GLU A 6 12.82 22.48 44.69
CA GLU A 6 13.15 21.04 44.54
C GLU A 6 11.96 20.05 44.41
N PRO A 7 10.83 20.18 45.14
CA PRO A 7 9.71 19.25 44.96
C PRO A 7 8.89 19.52 43.71
N ASN A 8 8.89 20.75 43.19
CA ASN A 8 8.11 21.13 42.01
C ASN A 8 8.81 20.66 40.74
N ASP A 9 10.13 20.79 40.67
CA ASP A 9 10.95 20.32 39.56
C ASP A 9 10.77 18.82 39.30
N LYS A 10 10.72 18.01 40.36
CA LYS A 10 10.45 16.56 40.26
C LYS A 10 9.05 16.24 39.78
N ALA A 11 8.06 17.08 40.11
CA ALA A 11 6.70 16.92 39.63
C ALA A 11 6.62 17.22 38.13
N PHE A 12 7.29 18.29 37.67
CA PHE A 12 7.39 18.64 36.24
C PHE A 12 8.13 17.57 35.44
N ASP A 13 9.27 17.08 35.91
CA ASP A 13 10.00 15.97 35.27
C ASP A 13 9.13 14.71 35.12
N SER A 14 8.31 14.40 36.13
CA SER A 14 7.40 13.24 36.09
C SER A 14 6.24 13.42 35.11
N LEU A 15 5.83 14.66 34.86
CA LEU A 15 4.80 15.03 33.90
C LEU A 15 5.34 15.00 32.47
N ASP A 16 6.55 15.52 32.25
CA ASP A 16 7.24 15.45 30.96
C ASP A 16 7.54 14.00 30.58
N ALA A 17 8.04 13.19 31.50
CA ALA A 17 8.25 11.76 31.25
C ALA A 17 6.95 11.01 30.90
N ARG A 18 5.82 11.42 31.48
CA ARG A 18 4.50 10.87 31.14
C ARG A 18 4.02 11.39 29.79
N LEU A 19 4.21 12.67 29.48
CA LEU A 19 3.86 13.27 28.19
C LEU A 19 4.64 12.61 27.06
N ASP A 20 5.95 12.45 27.20
CA ASP A 20 6.80 11.75 26.23
C ASP A 20 6.36 10.30 26.03
N ALA A 21 6.01 9.60 27.11
CA ALA A 21 5.48 8.23 27.01
C ALA A 21 4.12 8.17 26.29
N PHE A 22 3.25 9.17 26.47
CA PHE A 22 1.98 9.29 25.77
C PHE A 22 2.16 9.71 24.31
N GLU A 23 3.05 10.66 24.03
CA GLU A 23 3.38 11.14 22.68
C GLU A 23 4.03 10.01 21.87
N ALA A 24 4.94 9.23 22.47
CA ALA A 24 5.54 8.05 21.85
C ALA A 24 4.50 6.97 21.51
N ARG A 25 3.55 6.70 22.42
CA ARG A 25 2.43 5.77 22.15
C ARG A 25 1.54 6.29 21.03
N LYS A 26 1.20 7.57 21.04
CA LYS A 26 0.36 8.21 20.03
C LYS A 26 1.05 8.32 18.67
N ALA A 27 2.37 8.53 18.65
CA ALA A 27 3.20 8.52 17.47
C ALA A 27 3.36 7.12 16.88
N ALA A 28 3.27 6.06 17.69
CA ALA A 28 3.18 4.68 17.23
C ALA A 28 1.77 4.29 16.75
N GLU A 29 0.72 4.90 17.32
CA GLU A 29 -0.69 4.62 16.96
C GLU A 29 -1.15 5.36 15.69
N LYS A 30 -0.66 6.59 15.46
CA LYS A 30 -0.90 7.38 14.24
C LYS A 30 -0.57 6.64 12.94
N PRO A 31 0.61 6.00 12.77
CA PRO A 31 0.92 5.25 11.56
C PRO A 31 0.01 4.03 11.44
N VAL A 32 -0.28 3.30 12.53
CA VAL A 32 -1.20 2.15 12.51
C VAL A 32 -2.63 2.56 12.10
N ARG A 33 -3.11 3.73 12.55
CA ARG A 33 -4.42 4.25 12.19
C ARG A 33 -4.48 4.76 10.75
N ALA A 34 -3.48 5.55 10.33
CA ALA A 34 -3.37 6.02 8.96
C ALA A 34 -3.17 4.87 7.95
N GLU A 35 -2.49 3.81 8.36
CA GLU A 35 -2.30 2.59 7.58
C GLU A 35 -3.58 1.75 7.53
N ASN A 36 -4.35 1.66 8.61
CA ASN A 36 -5.70 1.05 8.59
C ASN A 36 -6.69 1.83 7.72
N GLU A 37 -6.67 3.17 7.76
CA GLU A 37 -7.55 4.02 6.95
C GLU A 37 -7.22 3.92 5.45
N LYS A 38 -5.93 3.90 5.10
CA LYS A 38 -5.47 3.68 3.72
C LYS A 38 -5.78 2.25 3.23
N SER A 39 -5.51 1.25 4.06
CA SER A 39 -5.81 -0.17 3.73
C SER A 39 -7.29 -0.40 3.52
N SER A 40 -8.14 0.28 4.31
CA SER A 40 -9.60 0.21 4.14
C SER A 40 -10.04 0.82 2.80
N GLN A 41 -9.52 2.00 2.43
CA GLN A 41 -9.86 2.63 1.15
C GLN A 41 -9.39 1.84 -0.07
N ASP A 42 -8.21 1.21 0.00
CA ASP A 42 -7.70 0.39 -1.09
C ASP A 42 -8.50 -0.92 -1.24
N GLY A 43 -8.94 -1.52 -0.12
CA GLY A 43 -9.85 -2.66 -0.14
C GLY A 43 -11.19 -2.36 -0.82
N TYR A 44 -11.81 -1.22 -0.51
CA TYR A 44 -13.06 -0.82 -1.16
C TYR A 44 -12.90 -0.51 -2.65
N ARG A 45 -11.76 0.04 -3.08
CA ARG A 45 -11.47 0.27 -4.51
C ARG A 45 -11.31 -1.03 -5.28
N LEU A 46 -10.61 -2.00 -4.71
CA LEU A 46 -10.49 -3.36 -5.28
C LEU A 46 -11.87 -4.02 -5.39
N LEU A 47 -12.70 -3.90 -4.35
CA LEU A 47 -14.06 -4.43 -4.37
C LEU A 47 -14.92 -3.73 -5.43
N ALA A 48 -14.81 -2.40 -5.56
CA ALA A 48 -15.54 -1.63 -6.55
C ALA A 48 -15.13 -1.98 -7.99
N ASP A 49 -13.85 -2.26 -8.24
CA ASP A 49 -13.41 -2.75 -9.56
C ASP A 49 -13.99 -4.14 -9.86
N LEU A 50 -14.05 -5.03 -8.86
CA LEU A 50 -14.62 -6.36 -9.00
C LEU A 50 -16.12 -6.29 -9.32
N VAL A 51 -16.86 -5.56 -8.50
CA VAL A 51 -18.31 -5.37 -8.65
C VAL A 51 -18.61 -4.61 -9.95
N GLY A 52 -17.81 -3.61 -10.30
CA GLY A 52 -17.93 -2.87 -11.55
C GLY A 52 -17.80 -3.77 -12.78
N GLY A 53 -16.79 -4.66 -12.82
CA GLY A 53 -16.63 -5.62 -13.92
C GLY A 53 -17.80 -6.59 -14.06
N VAL A 54 -18.32 -7.10 -12.94
CA VAL A 54 -19.50 -7.98 -12.92
C VAL A 54 -20.76 -7.24 -13.37
N LEU A 55 -21.00 -6.01 -12.90
CA LEU A 55 -22.16 -5.21 -13.30
C LEU A 55 -22.11 -4.86 -14.80
N VAL A 56 -20.93 -4.55 -15.34
CA VAL A 56 -20.75 -4.32 -16.78
C VAL A 56 -21.02 -5.60 -17.57
N GLY A 57 -20.49 -6.76 -17.12
CA GLY A 57 -20.73 -8.04 -17.77
C GLY A 57 -22.21 -8.46 -17.77
N LEU A 58 -22.90 -8.29 -16.64
CA LEU A 58 -24.33 -8.57 -16.51
C LEU A 58 -25.18 -7.61 -17.32
N GLY A 59 -24.88 -6.30 -17.29
CA GLY A 59 -25.59 -5.30 -18.07
C GLY A 59 -25.45 -5.53 -19.57
N PHE A 60 -24.23 -5.84 -20.02
CA PHE A 60 -23.94 -6.14 -21.43
C PHE A 60 -24.56 -7.48 -21.85
N GLY A 61 -24.44 -8.53 -21.02
CA GLY A 61 -25.03 -9.84 -21.28
C GLY A 61 -26.56 -9.81 -21.36
N TRP A 62 -27.22 -9.05 -20.47
CA TRP A 62 -28.67 -8.84 -20.49
C TRP A 62 -29.13 -8.07 -21.74
N LEU A 63 -28.39 -7.02 -22.13
CA LEU A 63 -28.69 -6.25 -23.34
C LEU A 63 -28.57 -7.11 -24.59
N LEU A 64 -27.54 -7.97 -24.65
CA LEU A 64 -27.33 -8.91 -25.75
C LEU A 64 -28.45 -9.96 -25.82
N ASP A 65 -28.85 -10.53 -24.68
CA ASP A 65 -29.96 -11.47 -24.60
C ASP A 65 -31.27 -10.86 -25.09
N ARG A 66 -31.51 -9.57 -24.80
CA ARG A 66 -32.71 -8.87 -25.27
C ARG A 66 -32.71 -8.65 -26.78
N TYR A 67 -31.55 -8.39 -27.38
CA TYR A 67 -31.46 -8.09 -28.81
C TYR A 67 -31.55 -9.37 -29.66
N VAL A 68 -30.97 -10.47 -29.18
CA VAL A 68 -30.87 -11.74 -29.93
C VAL A 68 -31.99 -12.72 -29.54
N ASN A 69 -32.79 -12.45 -28.50
CA ASN A 69 -33.80 -13.37 -27.94
C ASN A 69 -33.25 -14.77 -27.56
N THR A 70 -31.93 -14.92 -27.44
CA THR A 70 -31.23 -16.20 -27.16
C THR A 70 -31.01 -16.46 -25.68
N ALA A 71 -31.86 -15.91 -24.80
CA ALA A 71 -31.70 -16.08 -23.36
C ALA A 71 -31.64 -17.58 -22.98
N PRO A 72 -30.58 -18.04 -22.25
CA PRO A 72 -29.66 -17.27 -21.42
C PRO A 72 -28.21 -17.14 -21.96
N TRP A 73 -27.96 -17.37 -23.26
CA TRP A 73 -26.60 -17.44 -23.79
C TRP A 73 -25.83 -16.11 -23.69
N GLY A 74 -26.53 -14.98 -23.82
CA GLY A 74 -25.96 -13.64 -23.62
C GLY A 74 -25.58 -13.38 -22.17
N MET A 75 -26.38 -13.84 -21.21
CA MET A 75 -26.02 -13.80 -19.78
C MET A 75 -24.78 -14.64 -19.46
N VAL A 76 -24.66 -15.86 -20.01
CA VAL A 76 -23.48 -16.73 -19.80
C VAL A 76 -22.22 -16.09 -20.40
N GLY A 77 -22.29 -15.64 -21.66
CA GLY A 77 -21.17 -14.95 -22.31
C GLY A 77 -20.82 -13.62 -21.61
N GLY A 78 -21.82 -12.84 -21.22
CA GLY A 78 -21.66 -11.59 -20.49
C GLY A 78 -21.01 -11.78 -19.13
N LEU A 79 -21.33 -12.86 -18.41
CA LEU A 79 -20.67 -13.21 -17.15
C LEU A 79 -19.19 -13.55 -17.36
N LEU A 80 -18.86 -14.35 -18.38
CA LEU A 80 -17.47 -14.70 -18.71
C LEU A 80 -16.67 -13.45 -19.12
N ILE A 81 -17.25 -12.59 -19.95
CA ILE A 81 -16.63 -11.32 -20.35
C ILE A 81 -16.49 -10.38 -19.15
N GLY A 82 -17.50 -10.26 -18.30
CA GLY A 82 -17.46 -9.44 -17.08
C GLY A 82 -16.36 -9.89 -16.11
N MET A 83 -16.21 -11.20 -15.93
CA MET A 83 -15.13 -11.78 -15.13
C MET A 83 -13.76 -11.45 -15.73
N GLY A 84 -13.59 -11.62 -17.05
CA GLY A 84 -12.37 -11.26 -17.76
C GLY A 84 -12.04 -9.77 -17.67
N ALA A 85 -13.04 -8.91 -17.85
CA ALA A 85 -12.90 -7.46 -17.76
C ALA A 85 -12.52 -7.00 -16.35
N SER A 86 -13.12 -7.61 -15.32
CA SER A 86 -12.75 -7.37 -13.91
C SER A 86 -11.28 -7.68 -13.66
N ILE A 87 -10.81 -8.87 -14.07
CA ILE A 87 -9.41 -9.29 -13.88
C ILE A 87 -8.47 -8.38 -14.67
N PHE A 88 -8.81 -8.07 -15.92
CA PHE A 88 -8.02 -7.15 -16.75
C PHE A 88 -7.91 -5.75 -16.13
N GLY A 89 -8.99 -5.23 -15.52
CA GLY A 89 -8.98 -3.96 -14.81
C GLY A 89 -7.99 -3.94 -13.64
N VAL A 90 -7.98 -4.98 -12.82
CA VAL A 90 -7.05 -5.13 -11.69
C VAL A 90 -5.61 -5.23 -12.17
N VAL A 91 -5.33 -6.10 -13.15
CA VAL A 91 -3.98 -6.28 -13.72
C VAL A 91 -3.48 -4.96 -14.30
N ARG A 92 -4.31 -4.23 -15.07
CA ARG A 92 -3.94 -2.93 -15.63
C ARG A 92 -3.57 -1.91 -14.56
N LYS A 93 -4.31 -1.85 -13.44
CA LYS A 93 -3.96 -0.93 -12.34
C LYS A 93 -2.67 -1.35 -11.65
N ALA A 94 -2.45 -2.64 -11.44
CA ALA A 94 -1.18 -3.16 -10.91
C ALA A 94 0.00 -2.81 -11.83
N THR A 95 -0.16 -2.96 -13.15
CA THR A 95 0.85 -2.58 -14.14
C THR A 95 1.10 -1.07 -14.18
N GLN A 96 0.08 -0.23 -14.00
CA GLN A 96 0.29 1.22 -13.92
C GLN A 96 1.02 1.64 -12.65
N LEU A 97 0.81 0.94 -11.53
CA LEU A 97 1.56 1.18 -10.30
C LEU A 97 3.03 0.79 -10.47
N SER A 98 3.32 -0.35 -11.10
CA SER A 98 4.70 -0.79 -11.35
C SER A 98 5.41 0.08 -12.39
N ALA A 99 4.73 0.50 -13.45
CA ALA A 99 5.28 1.43 -14.44
C ALA A 99 5.62 2.80 -13.82
N GLN A 100 4.82 3.31 -12.89
CA GLN A 100 5.13 4.53 -12.15
C GLN A 100 6.30 4.36 -11.18
N ALA A 101 6.48 3.19 -10.59
CA ALA A 101 7.65 2.87 -9.77
C ALA A 101 8.94 2.82 -10.60
N SER A 102 8.87 2.27 -11.82
CA SER A 102 10.00 2.22 -12.76
C SER A 102 10.32 3.58 -13.39
N ALA A 103 9.31 4.41 -13.65
CA ALA A 103 9.52 5.76 -14.20
C ALA A 103 10.02 6.78 -13.14
N LYS A 104 9.91 6.46 -11.85
CA LYS A 104 10.39 7.29 -10.73
C LYS A 104 11.74 6.82 -10.16
N ALA A 105 12.35 5.78 -10.73
CA ALA A 105 13.75 5.48 -10.45
C ALA A 105 14.62 6.55 -11.14
N PRO A 106 15.35 7.40 -10.42
CA PRO A 106 16.39 8.20 -11.04
C PRO A 106 17.48 7.24 -11.53
N GLU A 107 17.92 7.44 -12.76
CA GLU A 107 19.25 7.05 -13.23
C GLU A 107 20.27 7.42 -12.14
N GLY A 108 20.91 6.44 -11.53
CA GLY A 108 21.83 6.71 -10.41
C GLY A 108 22.46 5.53 -9.70
N GLN A 109 22.21 4.28 -10.12
CA GLN A 109 23.03 3.12 -9.70
C GLN A 109 23.29 2.21 -10.91
N ALA A 110 23.81 2.82 -11.97
CA ALA A 110 24.54 2.14 -13.03
C ALA A 110 25.85 2.93 -13.21
N GLY A 111 26.76 2.76 -12.26
CA GLY A 111 28.10 3.32 -12.28
C GLY A 111 29.06 2.18 -11.99
N GLU A 112 29.58 1.60 -13.07
CA GLU A 112 30.75 0.74 -13.08
C GLU A 112 31.98 1.40 -12.44
N ASP A 113 32.96 0.55 -12.11
CA ASP A 113 34.37 0.86 -11.82
C ASP A 113 34.70 1.43 -10.44
N THR A 114 35.09 0.53 -9.53
CA THR A 114 36.45 0.63 -8.98
C THR A 114 37.13 -0.73 -9.01
N GLY A 115 38.01 -0.89 -9.99
CA GLY A 115 39.40 -1.30 -9.79
C GLY A 115 39.70 -2.61 -9.07
N GLY A 116 40.39 -3.49 -9.79
CA GLY A 116 41.21 -4.53 -9.18
C GLY A 116 42.13 -3.96 -8.10
N GLY A 117 42.06 -4.55 -6.90
CA GLY A 117 42.88 -4.20 -5.76
C GLY A 117 43.03 -5.42 -4.87
N SER A 118 44.11 -6.15 -5.10
CA SER A 118 44.69 -7.10 -4.15
C SER A 118 44.71 -6.49 -2.74
N THR A 119 44.07 -7.15 -1.77
CA THR A 119 44.64 -7.46 -0.45
C THR A 119 43.69 -8.36 0.32
N ALA A 120 43.98 -9.67 0.30
CA ALA A 120 43.42 -10.61 1.26
C ALA A 120 43.96 -10.28 2.67
N PRO A 121 43.13 -10.24 3.73
CA PRO A 121 43.62 -10.23 5.09
C PRO A 121 43.86 -11.68 5.53
N LYS A 122 45.11 -12.14 5.52
CA LYS A 122 45.57 -13.26 6.36
C LYS A 122 46.50 -12.67 7.42
N GLN A 123 45.93 -12.22 8.53
CA GLN A 123 45.87 -12.99 9.77
C GLN A 123 47.27 -13.40 10.26
N LYS A 124 47.91 -12.44 10.92
CA LYS A 124 48.96 -12.67 11.92
C LYS A 124 48.30 -13.39 13.09
N ARG A 125 48.75 -14.60 13.42
CA ARG A 125 48.64 -15.15 14.78
C ARG A 125 49.87 -15.99 15.04
N ASP A 126 50.45 -15.71 16.19
CA ASP A 126 51.68 -16.25 16.77
C ASP A 126 51.61 -17.76 17.01
#